data_AF-A0A178J7S2-F1
#
_entry.id   AF-A0A178J7S2-F1
#
_cell.length_a   1.000
_cell.length_b   1.000
_cell.length_c   1.000
_cell.angle_alpha   90.00
_cell.angle_beta   90.00
_cell.angle_gamma   90.00
#
_symmetry.space_group_name_H-M   'P 1'
#
loop_
_entity.id
_entity.type
_entity.pdbx_description
1 polymer ?
#
loop_
_entity_poly.entity_id
_entity_poly.type
_entity_poly.pdbx_seq_one_letter_code
_entity_poly.pdbx_strand_id
1 'polypeptide(L)'
;MKGIIEQVKNTLPLYAPETFVCGTKGNCVGCPKKLLEMVDSELSYWESAIDRGITPQFDEIRRFGKMCSSVKRGLSRNGLI
;
A
#
# COMPACT_ATOMS: atom_id res chain seq x y z
N MET A 1 1.32 14.95 -0.36
CA MET A 1 1.85 13.60 -0.67
C MET A 1 2.67 13.01 0.46
N LYS A 2 3.77 13.65 0.91
CA LYS A 2 4.59 13.17 2.05
C LYS A 2 3.77 12.72 3.27
N GLY A 3 2.76 13.50 3.67
CA GLY A 3 1.87 13.12 4.78
C GLY A 3 1.06 11.84 4.55
N ILE A 4 0.64 11.54 3.31
CA ILE A 4 -0.08 10.30 3.00
C ILE A 4 0.89 9.11 3.02
N ILE A 5 2.10 9.28 2.47
CA ILE A 5 3.17 8.27 2.49
C ILE A 5 3.45 7.83 3.93
N GLU A 6 3.66 8.80 4.84
CA GLU A 6 3.89 8.51 6.26
C GLU A 6 2.69 7.83 6.93
N GLN A 7 1.46 8.27 6.64
CA GLN A 7 0.26 7.60 7.16
C GLN A 7 0.16 6.15 6.69
N VAL A 8 0.50 5.88 5.43
CA VAL A 8 0.47 4.53 4.85
C VAL A 8 1.50 3.63 5.51
N LYS A 9 2.74 4.10 5.68
CA LYS A 9 3.81 3.35 6.36
C LYS A 9 3.46 3.01 7.81
N ASN A 10 2.75 3.90 8.50
CA ASN A 10 2.31 3.67 9.89
C ASN A 10 1.05 2.81 10.02
N THR A 11 0.25 2.69 8.97
CA THR A 11 -1.06 1.99 9.03
C THR A 11 -1.02 0.59 8.42
N LEU A 12 -0.23 0.40 7.36
CA LEU A 12 -0.19 -0.87 6.62
C LEU A 12 1.03 -1.70 7.03
N PRO A 13 0.88 -3.02 7.18
CA PRO A 13 1.97 -3.93 7.55
C PRO A 13 2.89 -4.25 6.36
N LEU A 14 3.44 -3.21 5.71
CA LEU A 14 4.25 -3.34 4.48
C LEU A 14 5.54 -4.14 4.69
N TYR A 15 6.13 -4.05 5.89
CA TYR A 15 7.41 -4.68 6.22
C TYR A 15 7.27 -5.77 7.30
N ALA A 16 6.05 -6.20 7.61
CA ALA A 16 5.83 -7.23 8.62
C ALA A 16 6.18 -8.62 8.03
N PRO A 17 7.02 -9.44 8.69
CA PRO A 17 7.44 -10.74 8.18
C PRO A 17 6.27 -11.66 7.79
N GLU A 18 5.18 -11.59 8.57
CA GLU A 18 3.95 -12.35 8.34
C GLU A 18 3.25 -12.04 7.02
N THR A 19 3.46 -10.87 6.42
CA THR A 19 2.79 -10.50 5.16
C THR A 19 3.50 -11.04 3.90
N PHE A 20 4.72 -11.54 4.05
CA PHE A 20 5.49 -12.16 2.97
C PHE A 20 5.16 -13.63 2.74
N VAL A 21 4.47 -14.27 3.68
CA VAL A 21 4.13 -15.69 3.64
C VAL A 21 2.80 -15.89 2.91
N CYS A 22 2.84 -16.59 1.78
CA CYS A 22 1.62 -17.03 1.12
C CYS A 22 0.99 -18.15 1.97
N GLY A 23 -0.14 -17.87 2.62
CA GLY A 23 -0.94 -18.92 3.23
C GLY A 23 -1.39 -19.89 2.14
N THR A 24 -0.86 -21.12 2.17
CA THR A 24 -1.09 -22.23 1.23
C THR A 24 -2.57 -22.61 1.00
N LYS A 25 -3.50 -21.93 1.67
CA LYS A 25 -4.94 -22.16 1.59
C LYS A 25 -5.61 -21.57 0.35
N GLY A 26 -4.95 -20.70 -0.44
CA GLY A 26 -5.45 -20.23 -1.74
C GLY A 26 -6.81 -19.53 -1.76
N ASN A 27 -7.43 -19.29 -0.59
CA ASN A 27 -8.81 -18.83 -0.45
C ASN A 27 -8.91 -17.32 -0.15
N CYS A 28 -7.85 -16.56 -0.44
CA CYS A 28 -7.77 -15.15 -0.16
C CYS A 28 -8.59 -14.33 -1.18
N VAL A 29 -9.49 -13.47 -0.67
CA VAL A 29 -10.23 -12.49 -1.48
C VAL A 29 -9.29 -11.32 -1.77
N GLY A 30 -8.48 -11.48 -2.81
CA GLY A 30 -7.31 -10.64 -3.08
C GLY A 30 -6.15 -11.02 -2.17
N CYS A 31 -5.05 -11.52 -2.74
CA CYS A 31 -3.88 -11.96 -1.98
C CYS A 31 -3.27 -10.77 -1.21
N PRO A 32 -3.21 -10.79 0.14
CA PRO A 32 -2.64 -9.70 0.92
C PRO A 32 -1.24 -9.29 0.52
N LYS A 33 -0.39 -10.28 0.20
CA LYS A 33 0.96 -10.04 -0.31
C LYS A 33 0.94 -9.18 -1.57
N LYS A 34 0.12 -9.54 -2.55
CA LYS A 34 0.01 -8.81 -3.83
C LYS A 34 -0.55 -7.40 -3.65
N LEU A 35 -1.46 -7.22 -2.68
CA LEU A 35 -1.98 -5.91 -2.32
C LEU A 35 -0.90 -5.02 -1.69
N LEU A 36 -0.06 -5.58 -0.82
CA LEU A 36 1.04 -4.85 -0.18
C LEU A 36 2.17 -4.55 -1.17
N GLU A 37 2.52 -5.49 -2.05
CA GLU A 37 3.47 -5.27 -3.15
C GLU A 37 3.04 -4.12 -4.07
N MET A 38 1.74 -4.02 -4.37
CA MET A 38 1.19 -2.91 -5.16
C MET A 38 1.38 -1.57 -4.45
N VAL A 39 1.14 -1.51 -3.13
CA VAL A 39 1.35 -0.28 -2.36
C VAL A 39 2.83 0.08 -2.26
N ASP A 40 3.70 -0.91 -2.06
CA ASP A 40 5.14 -0.72 -1.93
C ASP A 40 5.76 -0.16 -3.22
N SER A 41 5.32 -0.66 -4.38
CA SER A 41 5.73 -0.13 -5.69
C SER A 41 5.35 1.34 -5.87
N GLU A 42 4.12 1.70 -5.51
CA GLU A 42 3.62 3.07 -5.64
C GLU A 42 4.29 4.02 -4.63
N LEU A 43 4.55 3.54 -3.41
CA LEU A 43 5.34 4.27 -2.42
C LEU A 43 6.73 4.57 -2.97
N SER A 44 7.44 3.55 -3.43
CA SER A 44 8.80 3.68 -3.98
C SER A 44 8.84 4.67 -5.14
N TYR A 45 7.86 4.61 -6.05
CA TYR A 45 7.72 5.58 -7.15
C TYR A 45 7.59 7.01 -6.63
N TRP A 46 6.65 7.25 -5.71
CA TRP A 46 6.36 8.59 -5.23
C TRP A 46 7.45 9.17 -4.36
N GLU A 47 8.13 8.35 -3.56
CA GLU A 47 9.31 8.77 -2.80
C GLU A 47 10.43 9.23 -3.75
N SER A 48 10.74 8.44 -4.77
CA SER A 48 11.72 8.81 -5.79
C SER A 48 11.31 10.05 -6.59
N ALA A 49 10.03 10.19 -6.91
CA ALA A 49 9.52 11.37 -7.63
C ALA A 49 9.67 12.64 -6.79
N ILE A 50 9.29 12.58 -5.52
CA ILE A 50 9.39 13.72 -4.60
C ILE A 50 10.85 14.10 -4.33
N ASP A 51 11.74 13.12 -4.18
CA ASP A 51 13.18 13.34 -3.99
C ASP A 51 13.80 14.11 -5.18
N ARG A 52 13.32 13.82 -6.39
CA ARG A 52 13.69 14.54 -7.62
C ARG A 52 12.99 15.90 -7.79
N GLY A 53 12.21 16.35 -6.82
CA GLY A 53 11.48 17.62 -6.86
C GLY A 53 10.18 17.59 -7.68
N ILE A 54 9.68 16.41 -8.08
CA ILE A 54 8.41 16.28 -8.79
C ILE A 54 7.27 16.52 -7.80
N THR A 55 6.40 17.47 -8.11
CA THR A 55 5.21 17.78 -7.32
C THR A 55 4.00 17.03 -7.88
N PRO A 56 3.37 16.13 -7.10
CA PRO A 56 2.18 15.42 -7.54
C PRO A 56 1.00 16.35 -7.74
N GLN A 57 0.19 16.06 -8.75
CA GLN A 57 -1.09 16.71 -8.97
C GLN A 57 -2.17 16.19 -8.01
N PHE A 58 -3.24 16.97 -7.84
CA PHE A 58 -4.35 16.60 -6.96
C PHE A 58 -5.01 15.26 -7.32
N ASP A 59 -5.14 14.95 -8.61
CA ASP A 59 -5.73 13.67 -9.02
C ASP A 59 -4.82 12.48 -8.68
N GLU A 60 -3.50 12.65 -8.78
CA GLU A 60 -2.52 11.62 -8.39
C GLU A 60 -2.55 11.35 -6.89
N ILE A 61 -2.60 12.41 -6.07
CA ILE A 61 -2.78 12.32 -4.62
C ILE A 61 -4.07 11.56 -4.28
N ARG A 62 -5.16 11.90 -4.97
CA ARG A 62 -6.47 11.26 -4.78
C ARG A 62 -6.44 9.78 -5.17
N ARG A 63 -5.84 9.43 -6.31
CA ARG A 63 -5.70 8.05 -6.79
C ARG A 63 -4.87 7.21 -5.81
N PHE A 64 -3.73 7.73 -5.38
CA PHE A 64 -2.87 7.06 -4.40
C PHE A 64 -3.61 6.80 -3.07
N GLY A 65 -4.30 7.81 -2.53
CA GLY A 65 -5.10 7.65 -1.31
C GLY A 65 -6.26 6.66 -1.45
N LYS A 66 -6.94 6.65 -2.61
CA LYS A 66 -8.01 5.68 -2.91
C LYS A 66 -7.47 4.26 -2.99
N MET A 67 -6.32 4.06 -3.63
CA MET A 67 -5.65 2.76 -3.72
C MET A 67 -5.29 2.25 -2.33
N CYS A 68 -4.63 3.06 -1.50
CA CYS A 68 -4.25 2.69 -0.13
C CYS A 68 -5.47 2.31 0.73
N SER A 69 -6.57 3.07 0.59
CA SER A 69 -7.84 2.77 1.28
C SER A 69 -8.46 1.45 0.82
N SER A 70 -8.34 1.13 -0.47
CA SER A 70 -8.87 -0.12 -1.05
C SER A 70 -8.05 -1.32 -0.58
N VAL A 71 -6.73 -1.17 -0.52
CA VAL A 71 -5.80 -2.18 0.02
C VAL A 71 -6.07 -2.41 1.51
N LYS A 72 -6.22 -1.34 2.31
CA LYS A 72 -6.61 -1.45 3.72
C LYS A 72 -7.87 -2.30 3.91
N ARG A 73 -8.91 -2.06 3.11
CA ARG A 73 -10.14 -2.88 3.14
C ARG A 73 -9.90 -4.33 2.75
N GLY A 74 -9.04 -4.58 1.76
CA GLY A 74 -8.64 -5.93 1.36
C GLY A 74 -7.92 -6.67 2.49
N LEU A 75 -6.98 -6.01 3.17
CA LEU A 75 -6.25 -6.59 4.30
C LEU A 75 -7.18 -6.90 5.49
N SER A 76 -8.11 -5.99 5.80
CA SER A 76 -9.08 -6.20 6.89
C SER A 76 -10.02 -7.38 6.61
N ARG A 77 -10.44 -7.57 5.36
CA ARG A 77 -11.20 -8.77 4.94
C ARG A 77 -10.41 -10.07 5.07
N ASN A 78 -9.08 -10.00 5.01
CA ASN A 78 -8.19 -11.14 5.24
C ASN A 78 -7.77 -11.29 6.72
N GLY A 79 -8.29 -10.46 7.63
CA GLY A 79 -8.03 -10.53 9.07
C GLY A 79 -6.62 -10.10 9.48
N LEU A 80 -5.94 -9.31 8.65
CA LEU A 80 -4.58 -8.84 8.94
C LEU A 80 -4.54 -7.49 9.66
N ILE A 81 -5.63 -6.72 9.62
CA ILE A 81 -5.83 -5.43 10.29
C ILE A 81 -7.29 -5.16 10.65
#